data_AF-W4V8S8-F1
#
_entry.id   AF-W4V8S8-F1
#
_cell.length_a   1.000
_cell.length_b   1.000
_cell.length_c   1.000
_cell.angle_alpha   90.00
_cell.angle_beta   90.00
_cell.angle_gamma   90.00
#
_symmetry.space_group_name_H-M   'P 1'
#
loop_
_entity.id
_entity.type
_entity.pdbx_description
1 polymer ?
#
loop_
_entity_poly.entity_id
_entity_poly.type
_entity_poly.pdbx_seq_one_letter_code
_entity_poly.pdbx_strand_id
1 'polypeptide(L)'
;MLDARQYTIPVESAIELVRKGGNPELTTREKHIRECFVAAEEGADKERIEKEIKTMPDYFADYNTIVHFISEEELKEKHSGIPHGGFSIRTGKTGVNNENNHTIEYSLKLDSNPDFTANTLIAYARAAYRLNKEGVWRQNGF
;
A
#
# COMPACT_ATOMS: atom_id res chain seq x y z
N MET A 1 0.48 -25.36 -0.45
CA MET A 1 0.62 -24.14 -1.29
C MET A 1 2.11 -23.90 -1.40
N LEU A 2 2.63 -23.75 -2.62
CA LEU A 2 4.07 -23.62 -2.87
C LEU A 2 4.56 -22.20 -2.64
N ASP A 3 3.90 -21.23 -3.27
CA ASP A 3 4.24 -19.80 -3.16
C ASP A 3 3.01 -18.93 -3.51
N ALA A 4 3.01 -17.66 -3.10
CA ALA A 4 2.01 -16.69 -3.53
C ALA A 4 2.52 -15.26 -3.47
N ARG A 5 1.86 -14.40 -4.24
CA ARG A 5 2.03 -12.94 -4.20
C ARG A 5 0.68 -12.28 -4.02
N GLN A 6 0.67 -11.17 -3.28
CA GLN A 6 -0.53 -10.41 -2.96
C GLN A 6 -0.31 -8.95 -3.30
N TYR A 7 -1.26 -8.36 -4.04
CA TYR A 7 -1.26 -6.95 -4.41
C TYR A 7 -2.41 -6.21 -3.73
N THR A 8 -2.07 -5.10 -3.11
CA THR A 8 -3.04 -4.19 -2.49
C THR A 8 -3.30 -3.06 -3.47
N ILE A 9 -4.51 -3.04 -4.01
CA ILE A 9 -4.83 -2.18 -5.15
C ILE A 9 -5.87 -1.15 -4.69
N PRO A 10 -5.58 0.16 -4.78
CA PRO A 10 -6.55 1.18 -4.47
C PRO A 10 -7.78 1.11 -5.37
N VAL A 11 -8.96 1.35 -4.81
CA VAL A 11 -10.20 1.45 -5.60
C VAL A 11 -10.26 2.83 -6.26
N GLU A 12 -10.16 2.87 -7.59
CA GLU A 12 -10.05 4.14 -8.34
C GLU A 12 -11.24 5.07 -8.09
N SER A 13 -12.46 4.53 -8.02
CA SER A 13 -13.66 5.34 -7.74
C SER A 13 -13.60 6.03 -6.37
N ALA A 14 -13.02 5.38 -5.36
CA ALA A 14 -12.82 5.97 -4.04
C ALA A 14 -11.77 7.10 -4.09
N ILE A 15 -10.68 6.91 -4.83
CA ILE A 15 -9.67 7.96 -5.05
C ILE A 15 -10.30 9.17 -5.74
N GLU A 16 -11.07 8.95 -6.81
CA GLU A 16 -11.72 10.04 -7.54
C GLU A 16 -12.68 10.85 -6.67
N LEU A 17 -13.45 10.20 -5.79
CA LEU A 17 -14.34 10.88 -4.85
C LEU A 17 -13.56 11.81 -3.91
N VAL A 18 -12.41 11.35 -3.39
CA VAL A 18 -11.55 12.17 -2.54
C VAL A 18 -10.96 13.33 -3.35
N ARG A 19 -10.44 13.08 -4.57
CA ARG A 19 -9.87 14.14 -5.45
C ARG A 19 -10.88 15.24 -5.78
N LYS A 20 -12.16 14.89 -5.91
CA LYS A 20 -13.27 15.85 -6.15
C LYS A 20 -13.68 16.64 -4.90
N GLY A 21 -13.05 16.41 -3.75
CA GLY A 21 -13.39 17.07 -2.49
C GLY A 21 -14.68 16.57 -1.86
N GLY A 22 -15.14 15.36 -2.22
CA GLY A 22 -16.34 14.76 -1.67
C GLY A 22 -16.24 14.43 -0.17
N ASN A 23 -15.00 14.30 0.34
CA ASN A 23 -14.70 13.90 1.73
C ASN A 23 -15.55 12.72 2.24
N PRO A 24 -15.62 11.59 1.50
CA PRO A 24 -16.42 10.44 1.92
C PRO A 24 -15.83 9.78 3.18
N GLU A 25 -16.70 9.27 4.04
CA GLU A 25 -16.32 8.26 5.03
C GLU A 25 -16.21 6.92 4.31
N LEU A 26 -15.00 6.36 4.25
CA LEU A 26 -14.71 5.12 3.54
C LEU A 26 -14.28 4.03 4.51
N THR A 27 -14.92 2.87 4.41
CA THR A 27 -14.53 1.63 5.09
C THR A 27 -13.24 1.04 4.48
N THR A 28 -12.65 0.05 5.16
CA THR A 28 -11.48 -0.68 4.66
C THR A 28 -11.73 -1.30 3.27
N ARG A 29 -12.91 -1.90 3.08
CA ARG A 29 -13.34 -2.58 1.84
C ARG A 29 -13.48 -1.63 0.65
N GLU A 30 -13.84 -0.38 0.90
CA GLU A 30 -14.06 0.62 -0.14
C GLU A 30 -12.76 1.29 -0.60
N LYS A 31 -11.70 1.23 0.22
CA LYS A 31 -10.41 1.86 -0.12
C LYS A 31 -9.55 0.97 -1.01
N HIS A 32 -9.54 -0.34 -0.77
CA HIS A 32 -8.63 -1.26 -1.44
C HIS A 32 -9.29 -2.62 -1.74
N ILE A 33 -8.83 -3.24 -2.82
CA ILE A 33 -9.00 -4.68 -3.06
C ILE A 33 -7.68 -5.42 -2.75
N ARG A 34 -7.79 -6.71 -2.46
CA ARG A 34 -6.64 -7.62 -2.32
C ARG A 34 -6.67 -8.61 -3.48
N GLU A 35 -5.64 -8.64 -4.30
CA GLU A 35 -5.54 -9.58 -5.41
C GLU A 35 -4.38 -10.55 -5.14
N CYS A 36 -4.69 -11.85 -5.11
CA CYS A 36 -3.74 -12.91 -4.74
C CYS A 36 -3.47 -13.81 -5.95
N PHE A 37 -2.19 -14.09 -6.20
CA PHE A 37 -1.72 -15.03 -7.20
C PHE A 37 -1.03 -16.18 -6.47
N VAL A 38 -1.57 -17.39 -6.59
CA VAL A 38 -1.23 -18.55 -5.75
C VAL A 38 -0.76 -19.71 -6.62
N ALA A 39 0.45 -20.19 -6.37
CA ALA A 39 0.96 -21.46 -6.89
C ALA A 39 0.63 -22.57 -5.89
N ALA A 40 -0.23 -23.50 -6.28
CA ALA A 40 -0.66 -24.62 -5.45
C ALA A 40 0.02 -25.93 -5.87
N GLU A 41 0.22 -26.83 -4.91
CA GLU A 41 0.73 -28.18 -5.17
C GLU A 41 -0.23 -28.97 -6.05
N GLU A 42 0.29 -29.98 -6.77
CA GLU A 42 -0.53 -30.91 -7.52
C GLU A 42 -1.53 -31.63 -6.58
N GLY A 43 -2.80 -31.68 -6.98
CA GLY A 43 -3.87 -32.27 -6.17
C GLY A 43 -4.36 -31.43 -5.00
N ALA A 44 -3.85 -30.20 -4.81
CA ALA A 44 -4.32 -29.32 -3.74
C ALA A 44 -5.79 -28.90 -3.92
N ASP A 45 -6.53 -28.87 -2.80
CA ASP A 45 -7.90 -28.36 -2.75
C ASP A 45 -7.92 -26.83 -2.89
N LYS A 46 -8.11 -26.37 -4.13
CA LYS A 46 -8.14 -24.95 -4.48
C LYS A 46 -9.32 -24.21 -3.84
N GLU A 47 -10.48 -24.86 -3.69
CA GLU A 47 -11.65 -24.22 -3.09
C GLU A 47 -11.45 -23.97 -1.59
N ARG A 48 -10.88 -24.94 -0.87
CA ARG A 48 -10.50 -24.76 0.53
C ARG A 48 -9.47 -23.65 0.69
N ILE A 49 -8.42 -23.62 -0.14
CA ILE A 49 -7.37 -22.59 -0.10
C ILE A 49 -7.97 -21.21 -0.35
N GLU A 50 -8.81 -21.05 -1.37
CA GLU A 50 -9.46 -19.78 -1.68
C GLU A 50 -10.34 -19.30 -0.52
N LYS A 51 -11.12 -20.20 0.07
CA LYS A 51 -11.96 -19.88 1.23
C LYS A 51 -11.12 -19.44 2.43
N GLU A 52 -10.05 -20.17 2.74
CA GLU A 52 -9.14 -19.83 3.85
C GLU A 52 -8.50 -18.46 3.64
N ILE A 53 -8.03 -18.16 2.42
CA ILE A 53 -7.50 -16.83 2.08
C ILE A 53 -8.58 -15.77 2.29
N LYS A 54 -9.75 -15.90 1.67
CA LYS A 54 -10.81 -14.88 1.71
C LYS A 54 -11.38 -14.64 3.11
N THR A 55 -11.33 -15.65 3.99
CA THR A 55 -11.89 -15.57 5.35
C THR A 55 -10.85 -15.30 6.43
N MET A 56 -9.58 -15.15 6.07
CA MET A 56 -8.50 -14.89 7.02
C MET A 56 -8.73 -13.54 7.74
N PRO A 57 -8.91 -13.54 9.08
CA PRO A 57 -9.07 -12.32 9.87
C PRO A 57 -7.86 -11.41 9.72
N ASP A 58 -8.05 -10.09 9.83
CA ASP A 58 -7.03 -9.04 9.78
C ASP A 58 -6.25 -8.88 8.46
N TYR A 59 -6.23 -9.90 7.60
CA TYR A 59 -5.51 -9.89 6.32
C TYR A 59 -6.45 -9.64 5.13
N PHE A 60 -7.52 -10.44 5.03
CA PHE A 60 -8.34 -10.53 3.82
C PHE A 60 -9.84 -10.41 4.05
N ALA A 61 -10.33 -10.80 5.23
CA ALA A 61 -11.77 -10.83 5.53
C ALA A 61 -12.48 -9.49 5.31
N ASP A 62 -11.80 -8.38 5.58
CA ASP A 62 -12.33 -7.02 5.44
C ASP A 62 -12.21 -6.43 4.03
N TYR A 63 -11.62 -7.15 3.10
CA TYR A 63 -11.35 -6.68 1.74
C TYR A 63 -12.17 -7.46 0.70
N ASN A 64 -12.40 -6.83 -0.45
CA ASN A 64 -12.78 -7.59 -1.64
C ASN A 64 -11.51 -8.31 -2.12
N THR A 65 -11.46 -9.61 -1.87
CA THR A 65 -10.28 -10.44 -2.15
C THR A 65 -10.52 -11.31 -3.38
N ILE A 66 -9.60 -11.26 -4.35
CA ILE A 66 -9.59 -12.07 -5.57
C ILE A 66 -8.44 -13.05 -5.48
N VAL A 67 -8.66 -14.31 -5.87
CA VAL A 67 -7.64 -15.36 -5.84
C VAL A 67 -7.52 -15.99 -7.22
N HIS A 68 -6.30 -15.98 -7.75
CA HIS A 68 -5.91 -16.60 -9.02
C HIS A 68 -4.98 -17.75 -8.74
N PHE A 69 -5.29 -18.93 -9.24
CA PHE A 69 -4.36 -20.06 -9.23
C PHE A 69 -3.56 -20.08 -10.54
N ILE A 70 -2.25 -19.92 -10.42
CA ILE A 70 -1.30 -19.88 -11.56
C ILE A 70 -0.16 -20.88 -11.33
N SER A 71 0.67 -21.12 -12.35
CA SER A 71 1.84 -21.98 -12.18
C SER A 71 2.95 -21.26 -11.40
N GLU A 72 3.89 -22.04 -10.84
CA GLU A 72 5.06 -21.48 -10.16
C GLU A 72 5.95 -20.69 -11.13
N GLU A 73 6.08 -21.16 -12.39
CA GLU A 73 6.82 -20.47 -13.43
C GLU A 73 6.20 -19.11 -13.76
N GLU A 74 4.88 -19.06 -13.92
CA GLU A 74 4.17 -17.80 -14.18
C GLU A 74 4.30 -16.83 -13.00
N LEU A 75 4.21 -17.33 -11.76
CA LEU A 75 4.39 -16.53 -10.55
C LEU A 75 5.80 -15.90 -10.53
N LYS A 76 6.82 -16.69 -10.86
CA LYS A 76 8.22 -16.22 -10.90
C LYS A 76 8.48 -15.23 -12.03
N GLU A 77 7.92 -15.48 -13.21
CA GLU A 77 8.12 -14.62 -14.38
C GLU A 77 7.42 -13.27 -14.20
N LYS A 78 6.15 -13.27 -13.76
CA LYS A 78 5.31 -12.07 -13.76
C LYS A 78 5.23 -11.35 -12.41
N HIS A 79 5.53 -12.05 -11.31
CA HIS A 79 5.30 -11.55 -9.94
C HIS A 79 6.56 -11.62 -9.05
N SER A 80 7.75 -11.60 -9.65
CA SER A 80 9.02 -11.55 -8.91
C SER A 80 9.44 -10.16 -8.45
N GLY A 81 8.89 -9.10 -9.04
CA GLY A 81 9.16 -7.72 -8.63
C GLY A 81 8.53 -7.36 -7.29
N ILE A 82 9.01 -6.27 -6.68
CA ILE A 82 8.44 -5.69 -5.45
C ILE A 82 7.98 -4.24 -5.73
N PRO A 83 7.03 -4.05 -6.68
CA PRO A 83 6.48 -2.74 -6.95
C PRO A 83 5.61 -2.29 -5.78
N HIS A 84 5.55 -0.99 -5.56
CA HIS A 84 4.60 -0.39 -4.62
C HIS A 84 4.29 1.04 -5.02
N GLY A 85 3.23 1.58 -4.46
CA GLY A 85 2.91 2.99 -4.61
C GLY A 85 1.85 3.39 -3.61
N GLY A 86 1.25 4.54 -3.88
CA GLY A 86 0.10 5.01 -3.12
C GLY A 86 -0.09 6.50 -3.26
N PHE A 87 -1.16 6.97 -2.63
CA PHE A 87 -1.54 8.38 -2.61
C PHE A 87 -1.76 8.82 -1.16
N SER A 88 -1.30 10.02 -0.85
CA SER A 88 -1.74 10.77 0.33
C SER A 88 -2.48 12.00 -0.18
N ILE A 89 -3.79 12.04 0.03
CA ILE A 89 -4.67 13.09 -0.47
C ILE A 89 -5.32 13.79 0.71
N ARG A 90 -5.18 15.12 0.74
CA ARG A 90 -5.87 15.98 1.70
C ARG A 90 -6.73 16.97 0.94
N THR A 91 -8.03 16.89 1.16
CA THR A 91 -9.01 17.87 0.69
C THR A 91 -9.56 18.67 1.87
N GLY A 92 -9.73 19.97 1.68
CA GLY A 92 -10.18 20.89 2.72
C GLY A 92 -10.86 22.11 2.14
N LYS A 93 -11.50 22.90 3.00
CA LYS A 93 -12.20 24.13 2.62
C LYS A 93 -11.71 25.32 3.45
N THR A 94 -11.69 26.51 2.83
CA THR A 94 -11.41 27.78 3.51
C THR A 94 -12.39 28.86 3.07
N GLY A 95 -12.32 30.04 3.70
CA GLY A 95 -13.26 31.14 3.49
C GLY A 95 -14.30 31.18 4.61
N VAL A 96 -14.94 32.33 4.81
CA VAL A 96 -15.92 32.54 5.90
C VAL A 96 -17.09 31.57 5.76
N ASN A 97 -17.45 31.20 4.54
CA ASN A 97 -18.55 30.28 4.23
C ASN A 97 -18.06 28.94 3.65
N ASN A 98 -16.77 28.60 3.82
CA ASN A 98 -16.15 27.39 3.24
C ASN A 98 -16.30 27.28 1.71
N GLU A 99 -16.29 28.41 1.01
CA GLU A 99 -16.52 28.46 -0.44
C GLU A 99 -15.29 28.05 -1.28
N ASN A 100 -14.09 28.05 -0.68
CA ASN A 100 -12.84 27.76 -1.39
C ASN A 100 -12.39 26.33 -1.12
N ASN A 101 -12.40 25.47 -2.14
CA ASN A 101 -11.91 24.10 -2.04
C ASN A 101 -10.41 24.02 -2.33
N HIS A 102 -9.68 23.25 -1.53
CA HIS A 102 -8.25 23.03 -1.67
C HIS A 102 -7.94 21.53 -1.64
N THR A 103 -7.03 21.10 -2.50
CA THR A 103 -6.56 19.72 -2.58
C THR A 103 -5.04 19.68 -2.61
N ILE A 104 -4.45 18.85 -1.76
CA ILE A 104 -3.03 18.50 -1.78
C ILE A 104 -2.93 17.00 -1.99
N GLU A 105 -2.16 16.58 -3.00
CA GLU A 105 -1.94 15.17 -3.31
C GLU A 105 -0.44 14.90 -3.45
N TYR A 106 0.01 13.84 -2.78
CA TYR A 106 1.34 13.26 -2.94
C TYR A 106 1.20 11.82 -3.42
N SER A 107 1.98 11.43 -4.44
CA SER A 107 1.93 10.09 -5.00
C SER A 107 3.31 9.45 -5.12
N LEU A 108 3.33 8.13 -5.01
CA LEU A 108 4.48 7.29 -5.28
C LEU A 108 4.10 6.23 -6.31
N LYS A 109 4.97 6.02 -7.29
CA LYS A 109 4.91 4.92 -8.27
C LYS A 109 6.31 4.32 -8.35
N LEU A 110 6.50 3.17 -7.72
CA LEU A 110 7.79 2.57 -7.48
C LEU A 110 7.87 1.21 -8.15
N ASP A 111 8.91 1.01 -8.96
CA ASP A 111 9.22 -0.31 -9.53
C ASP A 111 9.86 -1.23 -8.46
N SER A 112 10.55 -0.65 -7.48
CA SER A 112 11.18 -1.34 -6.35
C SER A 112 10.99 -0.54 -5.05
N ASN A 113 10.09 -1.03 -4.18
CA ASN A 113 9.86 -0.45 -2.86
C ASN A 113 11.09 -0.51 -1.93
N PRO A 114 11.86 -1.61 -1.90
CA PRO A 114 13.09 -1.67 -1.09
C PRO A 114 14.12 -0.62 -1.51
N ASP A 115 14.31 -0.38 -2.81
CA ASP A 115 15.30 0.59 -3.29
C ASP A 115 14.90 2.03 -2.94
N PHE A 116 13.62 2.37 -3.11
CA PHE A 116 13.11 3.68 -2.69
C PHE A 116 13.30 3.92 -1.19
N THR A 117 13.00 2.88 -0.39
CA THR A 117 13.17 2.94 1.07
C THR A 117 14.65 3.11 1.45
N ALA A 118 15.55 2.32 0.84
CA ALA A 118 16.99 2.42 1.09
C ALA A 118 17.54 3.80 0.73
N ASN A 119 17.15 4.36 -0.42
CA ASN A 119 17.54 5.72 -0.81
C ASN A 119 17.04 6.79 0.17
N THR A 120 15.81 6.64 0.65
CA THR A 120 15.26 7.51 1.70
C THR A 120 16.10 7.42 2.98
N LEU A 121 16.42 6.20 3.44
CA LEU A 121 17.26 5.98 4.62
C LEU A 121 18.64 6.63 4.47
N ILE A 122 19.29 6.51 3.31
CA ILE A 122 20.60 7.13 3.06
C ILE A 122 20.52 8.66 3.13
N ALA A 123 19.47 9.27 2.58
CA ALA A 123 19.25 10.70 2.67
C ALA A 123 19.12 11.17 4.13
N TYR A 124 18.37 10.43 4.94
CA TYR A 124 18.21 10.71 6.37
C TYR A 124 19.48 10.42 7.19
N ALA A 125 20.27 9.40 6.84
CA ALA A 125 21.57 9.15 7.46
C ALA A 125 22.52 10.35 7.30
N ARG A 126 22.51 10.98 6.11
CA ARG A 126 23.28 12.22 5.87
C ARG A 126 22.81 13.36 6.77
N ALA A 127 21.49 13.51 6.98
CA ALA A 127 20.95 14.52 7.88
C ALA A 127 21.34 14.24 9.34
N ALA A 128 21.21 12.98 9.79
CA ALA A 128 21.62 12.57 11.13
C ALA A 128 23.10 12.84 11.40
N TYR A 129 23.98 12.59 10.42
CA TYR A 129 25.41 12.91 10.52
C TYR A 129 25.66 14.41 10.72
N ARG A 130 24.96 15.28 9.99
CA ARG A 130 25.08 16.74 10.14
C ARG A 130 24.59 17.21 11.51
N LEU A 131 23.42 16.74 11.92
CA LEU A 131 22.85 17.06 13.23
C LEU A 131 23.75 16.59 14.39
N ASN A 132 24.42 15.44 14.24
CA ASN A 132 25.39 14.96 15.22
C ASN A 132 26.60 15.91 15.33
N LYS A 133 27.14 16.37 14.19
CA LYS A 133 28.22 17.37 14.17
C LYS A 133 27.84 18.70 14.80
N GLU A 134 26.59 19.11 14.61
CA GLU A 134 26.03 20.35 15.20
C GLU A 134 25.69 20.19 16.69
N GLY A 135 25.81 18.98 17.26
CA GLY A 135 25.53 18.70 18.66
C GLY A 135 24.04 18.65 19.02
N VAL A 136 23.14 18.76 18.04
CA VAL A 136 21.68 18.83 18.23
C VAL A 136 21.10 17.54 18.83
N TRP A 137 21.81 16.40 18.68
CA TRP A 137 21.42 15.12 19.30
C TRP A 137 21.83 14.97 20.77
N ARG A 138 22.65 15.87 21.33
CA ARG A 138 22.90 15.89 22.76
C ARG A 138 21.71 16.55 23.44
N GLN A 139 20.69 15.77 23.79
CA GLN A 139 19.86 16.18 24.91
C GLN A 139 20.78 16.27 26.14
N ASN A 140 20.86 17.46 26.73
CA ASN A 140 21.34 17.63 28.08
C ASN A 140 20.51 16.72 28.99
N GLY A 141 21.15 15.69 29.56
CA GLY A 141 20.63 14.92 30.69
C GLY A 141 19.66 13.78 30.36
N PHE A 142 20.19 12.57 30.36
CA PHE A 142 19.71 11.58 31.33
C PHE A 142 20.67 11.62 32.52
#